data_AF-A0A662BQN4-F1
#
_entry.id   AF-A0A662BQN4-F1
#
_cell.length_a   1.000
_cell.length_b   1.000
_cell.length_c   1.000
_cell.angle_alpha   90.00
_cell.angle_beta   90.00
_cell.angle_gamma   90.00
#
_symmetry.space_group_name_H-M   'P 1'
#
loop_
_entity.id
_entity.type
_entity.pdbx_description
1 polymer ?
#
loop_
_entity_poly.entity_id
_entity_poly.type
_entity_poly.pdbx_seq_one_letter_code
_entity_poly.pdbx_strand_id
1 'polypeptide(L)'
;MGFTFFQLFSTIPLFYKEVHHLTEIQIGLLMSLNGGLIFILEMPLIHYLEKAVLNKVKIILWSLVLISLSFFVLNISYWIGILIISMLIITIAEMLGFPYTNAFAMNRASKGREGQYLGLYTMAFSLSLIFSSKIGMEVIDNFSFEVNWYLMGILSLIAAILSIWLIKSLKT
;
A
#
# COMPACT_ATOMS: atom_id res chain seq x y z
N MET A 1 -4.76 1.09 -3.33
CA MET A 1 -3.29 1.00 -3.19
C MET A 1 -2.66 2.37 -3.03
N GLY A 2 -2.72 3.28 -4.01
CA GLY A 2 -2.18 4.64 -3.83
C GLY A 2 -2.72 5.36 -2.59
N PHE A 3 -4.03 5.28 -2.35
CA PHE A 3 -4.65 5.93 -1.20
C PHE A 3 -4.15 5.42 0.15
N THR A 4 -3.88 4.12 0.28
CA THR A 4 -3.37 3.53 1.52
C THR A 4 -1.85 3.71 1.65
N PHE A 5 -1.14 3.76 0.54
CA PHE A 5 0.30 3.99 0.49
C PHE A 5 0.68 5.36 1.04
N PHE A 6 -0.01 6.41 0.63
CA PHE A 6 0.34 7.77 1.06
C PHE A 6 0.12 8.04 2.55
N GLN A 7 -0.61 7.16 3.24
CA GLN A 7 -0.70 7.17 4.70
C GLN A 7 0.65 6.89 5.38
N LEU A 8 1.56 6.15 4.75
CA LEU A 8 2.93 5.93 5.25
C LEU A 8 3.75 7.21 5.36
N PHE A 9 3.49 8.20 4.51
CA PHE A 9 4.23 9.46 4.52
C PHE A 9 3.54 10.55 5.36
N SER A 10 2.26 10.36 5.69
CA SER A 10 1.45 11.38 6.36
C SER A 10 1.07 10.94 7.78
N THR A 11 0.18 9.96 7.90
CA THR A 11 -0.47 9.63 9.18
C THR A 11 0.33 8.65 10.04
N ILE A 12 1.12 7.75 9.45
CA ILE A 12 1.95 6.82 10.21
C ILE A 12 3.07 7.52 11.00
N PRO A 13 3.85 8.46 10.41
CA PRO A 13 4.82 9.24 11.16
C PRO A 13 4.19 10.05 12.28
N LEU A 14 2.99 10.59 12.05
CA LEU A 14 2.22 11.33 13.06
C LEU A 14 1.82 10.41 14.21
N PHE A 15 1.31 9.21 13.92
CA PHE A 15 0.96 8.21 14.93
C PHE A 15 2.16 7.77 15.77
N TYR A 16 3.33 7.58 15.14
CA TYR A 16 4.57 7.24 15.85
C TYR A 16 5.00 8.34 16.82
N LYS A 17 4.83 9.60 16.44
CA LYS A 17 5.19 10.77 17.27
C LYS A 17 4.18 11.02 18.39
N GLU A 18 2.88 11.01 18.08
CA GLU A 18 1.83 11.42 19.02
C GLU A 18 1.42 10.31 19.98
N VAL A 19 1.30 9.07 19.52
CA VAL A 19 0.81 7.94 20.34
C VAL A 19 1.95 7.18 20.99
N HIS A 20 3.04 6.97 20.27
CA HIS A 20 4.19 6.19 20.76
C HIS A 20 5.36 7.05 21.25
N HIS A 21 5.24 8.37 21.18
CA HIS A 21 6.25 9.34 21.62
C HIS A 21 7.66 9.06 21.07
N LEU A 22 7.72 8.52 19.84
CA LEU A 22 8.99 8.25 19.16
C LEU A 22 9.66 9.57 18.77
N THR A 23 10.98 9.59 18.88
CA THR A 23 11.80 10.70 18.38
C THR A 23 11.79 10.73 16.85
N GLU A 24 12.02 11.92 16.28
CA GLU A 24 12.07 12.10 14.83
C GLU A 24 13.17 11.23 14.17
N ILE A 25 14.27 10.99 14.89
CA ILE A 25 15.33 10.08 14.44
C ILE A 25 14.83 8.63 14.36
N GLN A 26 14.09 8.15 15.35
CA GLN A 26 13.54 6.79 15.35
C GLN A 26 12.52 6.59 14.23
N ILE A 27 11.66 7.59 14.00
CA ILE A 27 10.71 7.59 12.87
C ILE A 27 11.47 7.56 11.54
N GLY A 28 12.50 8.40 11.40
CA GLY A 28 13.37 8.43 10.22
C GLY A 28 14.08 7.10 9.98
N LEU A 29 14.54 6.42 11.02
CA LEU A 29 15.14 5.08 10.94
C LEU A 29 14.15 4.02 10.48
N LEU A 30 12.90 4.03 10.98
CA LEU A 30 11.85 3.11 10.54
C LEU A 30 11.47 3.35 9.08
N MET A 31 11.30 4.61 8.66
CA MET A 31 11.03 4.97 7.27
C MET A 31 12.19 4.59 6.35
N SER A 32 13.42 4.78 6.80
CA SER A 32 14.63 4.38 6.08
C SER A 32 14.76 2.85 5.98
N LEU A 33 14.32 2.11 7.01
CA LEU A 33 14.24 0.64 6.97
C LEU A 33 13.25 0.17 5.90
N ASN A 34 12.07 0.78 5.82
CA ASN A 34 11.11 0.49 4.74
C ASN A 34 11.74 0.72 3.36
N GLY A 35 12.27 1.92 3.10
CA GLY A 35 12.90 2.22 1.81
C GLY A 35 14.11 1.34 1.48
N GLY A 36 14.95 1.03 2.48
CA GLY A 36 16.11 0.15 2.33
C GLY A 36 15.72 -1.29 2.01
N LEU A 37 14.68 -1.82 2.66
CA LEU A 37 14.14 -3.15 2.37
C LEU A 37 13.57 -3.22 0.96
N ILE A 38 12.82 -2.20 0.52
CA ILE A 38 12.31 -2.12 -0.86
C ILE A 38 13.49 -2.13 -1.83
N PHE A 39 14.46 -1.25 -1.67
CA PHE A 39 15.60 -1.17 -2.58
C PHE A 39 16.37 -2.49 -2.71
N ILE A 40 16.59 -3.20 -1.60
CA ILE A 40 17.35 -4.45 -1.59
C ILE A 40 16.52 -5.63 -2.13
N LEU A 41 15.23 -5.71 -1.75
CA LEU A 41 14.42 -6.91 -1.95
C LEU A 41 13.45 -6.83 -3.13
N GLU A 42 13.04 -5.63 -3.58
CA GLU A 42 12.02 -5.48 -4.62
C GLU A 42 12.44 -6.15 -5.93
N MET A 43 13.61 -5.80 -6.48
CA MET A 43 14.08 -6.35 -7.76
C MET A 43 14.33 -7.87 -7.70
N PRO A 44 14.99 -8.43 -6.67
CA PRO A 44 15.08 -9.89 -6.50
C PRO A 44 13.72 -10.58 -6.38
N LEU A 45 12.78 -9.99 -5.63
CA LEU A 45 11.44 -10.54 -5.41
C LEU A 45 10.64 -10.57 -6.71
N ILE A 46 10.64 -9.47 -7.48
CA ILE A 46 9.99 -9.40 -8.80
C ILE A 46 10.54 -10.48 -9.72
N HIS A 47 11.88 -10.59 -9.84
CA HIS A 47 12.52 -11.59 -10.70
C HIS A 47 12.16 -13.03 -10.31
N TYR A 48 12.08 -13.31 -9.01
CA TYR A 48 11.66 -14.63 -8.51
C TYR A 48 10.19 -14.93 -8.86
N LEU A 49 9.29 -13.97 -8.65
CA LEU A 49 7.86 -14.12 -8.91
C LEU A 49 7.53 -14.20 -10.40
N GLU A 50 8.28 -13.51 -11.26
CA GLU A 50 8.17 -13.64 -12.72
C GLU A 50 8.54 -15.05 -13.19
N LYS A 51 9.58 -15.66 -12.62
CA LYS A 51 9.95 -17.06 -12.91
C LYS A 51 8.92 -18.06 -12.43
N ALA A 52 8.18 -17.75 -11.36
CA ALA A 52 7.17 -18.63 -10.78
C ALA A 52 5.86 -18.71 -11.60
N VAL A 53 5.74 -17.99 -12.73
CA VAL A 53 4.57 -17.98 -13.63
C VAL A 53 3.25 -17.67 -12.88
N LEU A 54 3.34 -16.84 -11.84
CA LEU A 54 2.17 -16.42 -11.09
C LEU A 54 1.36 -15.38 -11.88
N ASN A 55 0.03 -15.49 -11.82
CA ASN A 55 -0.84 -14.51 -12.47
C ASN A 55 -0.67 -13.14 -11.78
N LYS A 56 -0.25 -12.12 -12.54
CA LYS A 56 0.00 -10.75 -12.07
C LYS A 56 -1.15 -10.19 -11.23
N VAL A 57 -2.41 -10.47 -11.62
CA VAL A 57 -3.58 -9.96 -10.90
C VAL A 57 -3.78 -10.64 -9.54
N LYS A 58 -3.37 -11.92 -9.40
CA LYS A 58 -3.38 -12.61 -8.09
C LYS A 58 -2.34 -12.02 -7.14
N ILE A 59 -1.16 -11.62 -7.66
CA ILE A 59 -0.13 -10.96 -6.85
C ILE A 59 -0.67 -9.62 -6.32
N ILE A 60 -1.33 -8.83 -7.18
CA ILE A 60 -1.99 -7.57 -6.78
C ILE A 60 -3.05 -7.84 -5.69
N LEU A 61 -3.88 -8.87 -5.83
CA LEU A 61 -4.86 -9.23 -4.80
C LEU A 61 -4.18 -9.52 -3.46
N TRP A 62 -3.16 -10.39 -3.43
CA TRP A 62 -2.43 -10.71 -2.21
C TRP A 62 -1.76 -9.48 -1.59
N SER A 63 -1.22 -8.58 -2.41
CA SER A 63 -0.67 -7.31 -1.91
C SER A 63 -1.73 -6.46 -1.20
N LEU A 64 -2.95 -6.35 -1.75
CA LEU A 64 -4.03 -5.57 -1.14
C LEU A 64 -4.51 -6.19 0.19
N VAL A 65 -4.53 -7.52 0.27
CA VAL A 65 -4.85 -8.23 1.51
C VAL A 65 -3.78 -8.01 2.57
N LEU A 66 -2.50 -8.04 2.19
CA LEU A 66 -1.39 -7.77 3.12
C LEU A 66 -1.40 -6.31 3.61
N ILE A 67 -1.69 -5.34 2.74
CA ILE A 67 -1.89 -3.93 3.15
C ILE A 67 -3.01 -3.85 4.19
N SER A 68 -4.15 -4.49 3.94
CA SER A 68 -5.27 -4.48 4.87
C SER A 68 -4.90 -5.07 6.23
N LEU A 69 -4.21 -6.23 6.21
CA LEU A 69 -3.73 -6.88 7.42
C LEU A 69 -2.78 -5.98 8.21
N SER A 70 -1.88 -5.27 7.53
CA SER A 70 -0.97 -4.32 8.19
C SER A 70 -1.72 -3.26 8.99
N PHE A 71 -2.76 -2.66 8.41
CA PHE A 71 -3.54 -1.63 9.10
C PHE A 71 -4.37 -2.19 10.26
N PHE A 72 -4.90 -3.42 10.14
CA PHE A 72 -5.59 -4.05 11.26
C PHE A 72 -4.63 -4.41 12.40
N VAL A 73 -3.42 -4.87 12.09
CA VAL A 73 -2.39 -5.21 13.08
C VAL A 73 -2.03 -4.01 13.96
N LEU A 74 -2.04 -2.78 13.43
CA LEU A 74 -1.81 -1.54 14.21
C LEU A 74 -2.85 -1.32 15.33
N ASN A 75 -4.05 -1.91 15.24
CA ASN A 75 -5.10 -1.77 16.25
C ASN A 75 -5.08 -2.86 17.33
N ILE A 76 -4.25 -3.91 17.18
CA ILE A 76 -4.29 -5.07 18.09
C ILE A 76 -3.59 -4.76 19.43
N SER A 77 -2.54 -3.95 19.41
CA SER A 77 -1.73 -3.68 20.59
C SER A 77 -1.02 -2.33 20.48
N TYR A 78 -0.84 -1.62 21.60
CA TYR A 78 -0.04 -0.40 21.67
C TYR A 78 1.46 -0.66 21.92
N TRP A 79 1.91 -1.91 21.76
CA TRP A 79 3.32 -2.26 21.93
C TRP A 79 4.16 -1.78 20.75
N ILE A 80 5.33 -1.18 21.02
CA ILE A 80 6.22 -0.62 19.99
C ILE A 80 6.61 -1.63 18.89
N GLY A 81 6.69 -2.93 19.23
CA GLY A 81 7.04 -3.98 18.28
C GLY A 81 5.98 -4.19 17.19
N ILE A 82 4.72 -3.84 17.45
CA ILE A 82 3.64 -3.92 16.46
C ILE A 82 3.90 -2.99 15.28
N LEU A 83 4.57 -1.86 15.52
CA LEU A 83 4.88 -0.86 14.50
C LEU A 83 5.87 -1.42 13.49
N ILE A 84 6.88 -2.15 13.99
CA ILE A 84 7.87 -2.82 13.15
C ILE A 84 7.20 -3.94 12.35
N ILE A 85 6.36 -4.76 12.99
CA ILE A 85 5.64 -5.85 12.30
C ILE A 85 4.75 -5.29 11.19
N SER A 86 3.94 -4.26 11.51
CA SER A 86 3.10 -3.57 10.51
C SER A 86 3.97 -3.00 9.39
N MET A 87 5.06 -2.31 9.73
CA MET A 87 5.97 -1.73 8.73
C MET A 87 6.54 -2.81 7.80
N LEU A 88 6.95 -3.97 8.32
CA LEU A 88 7.45 -5.06 7.49
C LEU A 88 6.36 -5.64 6.57
N ILE A 89 5.14 -5.83 7.09
CA ILE A 89 4.01 -6.35 6.30
C ILE A 89 3.66 -5.38 5.17
N ILE A 90 3.53 -4.08 5.45
CA ILE A 90 3.21 -3.10 4.41
C ILE A 90 4.34 -2.99 3.38
N THR A 91 5.61 -3.06 3.81
CA THR A 91 6.77 -3.06 2.89
C THR A 91 6.71 -4.24 1.92
N ILE A 92 6.45 -5.46 2.41
CA ILE A 92 6.30 -6.65 1.54
C ILE A 92 5.12 -6.45 0.58
N ALA A 93 4.01 -5.92 1.08
CA ALA A 93 2.84 -5.66 0.27
C ALA A 93 3.10 -4.64 -0.84
N GLU A 94 3.89 -3.60 -0.57
CA GLU A 94 4.28 -2.59 -1.55
C GLU A 94 5.12 -3.15 -2.68
N MET A 95 6.15 -3.94 -2.34
CA MET A 95 7.02 -4.59 -3.33
C MET A 95 6.23 -5.51 -4.27
N LEU A 96 5.14 -6.12 -3.78
CA LEU A 96 4.24 -6.94 -4.60
C LEU A 96 3.19 -6.11 -5.35
N GLY A 97 2.82 -4.96 -4.82
CA GLY A 97 1.73 -4.15 -5.36
C GLY A 97 2.17 -3.30 -6.54
N PHE A 98 3.11 -2.39 -6.30
CA PHE A 98 3.51 -1.32 -7.23
C PHE A 98 3.98 -1.78 -8.62
N PRO A 99 4.98 -2.68 -8.72
CA PRO A 99 5.48 -3.10 -10.03
C PRO A 99 4.41 -3.84 -10.83
N TYR A 100 3.58 -4.64 -10.16
CA TYR A 100 2.54 -5.43 -10.82
C TYR A 100 1.32 -4.61 -11.21
N THR A 101 0.89 -3.61 -10.42
CA THR A 101 -0.20 -2.70 -10.82
C THR A 101 0.19 -1.85 -12.02
N ASN A 102 1.43 -1.34 -12.05
CA ASN A 102 1.94 -0.58 -13.18
C ASN A 102 2.07 -1.47 -14.44
N ALA A 103 2.67 -2.66 -14.30
CA ALA A 103 2.77 -3.62 -15.40
C ALA A 103 1.39 -4.07 -15.90
N PHE A 104 0.40 -4.23 -15.03
CA PHE A 104 -0.97 -4.58 -15.43
C PHE A 104 -1.62 -3.46 -16.26
N ALA A 105 -1.50 -2.20 -15.83
CA ALA A 105 -2.01 -1.05 -16.58
C ALA A 105 -1.38 -0.95 -17.98
N MET A 106 -0.06 -1.16 -18.07
CA MET A 106 0.65 -1.16 -19.34
C MET A 106 0.25 -2.31 -20.26
N ASN A 107 0.16 -3.55 -19.74
CA ASN A 107 -0.23 -4.72 -20.54
C ASN A 107 -1.67 -4.64 -21.08
N ARG A 108 -2.53 -3.82 -20.45
CA ARG A 108 -3.91 -3.61 -20.91
C ARG A 108 -4.02 -2.55 -21.99
N ALA A 109 -3.00 -1.71 -22.18
CA ALA A 109 -3.01 -0.68 -23.20
C ALA A 109 -3.04 -1.29 -24.61
N SER A 110 -3.83 -0.70 -25.51
CA SER A 110 -3.74 -1.04 -26.92
C SER A 110 -2.39 -0.58 -27.49
N LYS A 111 -1.83 -1.35 -28.44
CA LYS A 111 -0.53 -1.04 -29.07
C LYS A 111 -0.50 0.43 -29.53
N GLY A 112 0.49 1.18 -29.06
CA GLY A 112 0.67 2.61 -29.36
C GLY A 112 -0.09 3.59 -28.45
N ARG A 113 -0.89 3.13 -27.48
CA ARG A 113 -1.58 3.98 -26.50
C ARG A 113 -1.10 3.78 -25.06
N GLU A 114 0.04 3.14 -24.86
CA GLU A 114 0.63 2.86 -23.55
C GLU A 114 0.80 4.13 -22.71
N GLY A 115 1.26 5.23 -23.33
CA GLY A 115 1.38 6.53 -22.66
C GLY A 115 0.05 7.10 -22.14
N GLN A 116 -1.08 6.86 -22.83
CA GLN A 116 -2.39 7.31 -22.37
C GLN A 116 -2.87 6.52 -21.15
N TYR A 117 -2.65 5.21 -21.15
CA TYR A 117 -2.99 4.33 -20.01
C TYR A 117 -2.12 4.62 -18.79
N LEU A 118 -0.82 4.81 -18.99
CA LEU A 118 0.10 5.23 -17.92
C LEU A 118 -0.21 6.65 -17.43
N GLY A 119 -0.66 7.54 -18.31
CA GLY A 119 -1.16 8.86 -17.96
C GLY A 119 -2.36 8.78 -17.01
N LEU A 120 -3.37 7.97 -17.34
CA LEU A 120 -4.52 7.75 -16.46
C LEU A 120 -4.13 7.10 -15.13
N TYR A 121 -3.21 6.12 -15.14
CA TYR A 121 -2.67 5.52 -13.93
C TYR A 121 -2.00 6.56 -13.03
N THR A 122 -1.19 7.44 -13.62
CA THR A 122 -0.51 8.52 -12.89
C THR A 122 -1.50 9.54 -12.34
N MET A 123 -2.53 9.91 -13.10
CA MET A 123 -3.60 10.81 -12.63
C MET A 123 -4.34 10.22 -11.42
N ALA A 124 -4.67 8.92 -11.46
CA ALA A 124 -5.30 8.23 -10.34
C ALA A 124 -4.38 8.18 -9.10
N PHE A 125 -3.07 8.05 -9.30
CA PHE A 125 -2.08 8.10 -8.23
C PHE A 125 -1.98 9.50 -7.61
N SER A 126 -1.96 10.56 -8.44
CA SER A 126 -1.97 11.95 -7.97
C SER A 126 -3.25 12.31 -7.21
N LEU A 127 -4.41 11.84 -7.68
CA LEU A 127 -5.67 11.97 -6.94
C LEU A 127 -5.57 11.28 -5.57
N SER A 128 -5.04 10.05 -5.55
CA SER A 128 -4.84 9.32 -4.31
C SER A 128 -3.95 10.09 -3.32
N LEU A 129 -2.87 10.72 -3.79
CA LEU A 129 -1.98 11.54 -2.95
C LEU A 129 -2.72 12.69 -2.26
N ILE A 130 -3.48 13.47 -3.04
CA ILE A 130 -4.18 14.66 -2.52
C ILE A 130 -5.26 14.25 -1.51
N PHE A 131 -6.08 13.27 -1.87
CA PHE A 131 -7.21 12.87 -1.03
C PHE A 131 -6.80 12.01 0.17
N SER A 132 -5.77 11.18 0.05
CA SER A 132 -5.28 10.33 1.14
C SER A 132 -4.91 11.14 2.36
N SER A 133 -4.01 12.12 2.20
CA SER A 133 -3.51 12.89 3.33
C SER A 133 -4.64 13.72 3.96
N LYS A 134 -5.48 14.35 3.14
CA LYS A 134 -6.61 15.16 3.64
C LYS A 134 -7.61 14.32 4.43
N ILE A 135 -8.12 13.23 3.85
CA ILE A 135 -9.12 12.38 4.50
C ILE A 135 -8.50 11.67 5.72
N GLY A 136 -7.25 11.23 5.62
CA GLY A 136 -6.55 10.59 6.74
C GLY A 136 -6.42 11.51 7.94
N MET A 137 -5.95 12.74 7.74
CA MET A 137 -5.82 13.72 8.83
C MET A 137 -7.17 14.14 9.40
N GLU A 138 -8.16 14.41 8.56
CA GLU A 138 -9.48 14.85 9.02
C GLU A 138 -10.22 13.75 9.81
N VAL A 139 -10.03 12.48 9.45
CA VAL A 139 -10.56 11.35 10.24
C VAL A 139 -9.84 11.24 11.58
N ILE A 140 -8.52 11.45 11.61
CA ILE A 140 -7.74 11.40 12.86
C ILE A 140 -8.18 12.51 13.81
N ASP A 141 -8.31 13.74 13.32
CA ASP A 141 -8.69 14.92 14.11
C ASP A 141 -10.08 14.78 14.74
N ASN A 142 -11.04 14.15 14.04
CA ASN A 142 -12.43 14.04 14.49
C ASN A 142 -12.76 12.73 15.21
N PHE A 143 -12.09 11.61 14.86
CA PHE A 143 -12.49 10.27 15.28
C PHE A 143 -11.37 9.42 15.92
N SER A 144 -10.11 9.86 15.89
CA SER A 144 -8.89 9.14 16.36
C SER A 144 -8.17 8.27 15.31
N PHE A 145 -6.92 7.90 15.63
CA PHE A 145 -6.06 7.06 14.79
C PHE A 145 -6.62 5.66 14.51
N GLU A 146 -7.26 5.03 15.48
CA GLU A 146 -7.81 3.67 15.33
C GLU A 146 -8.86 3.59 14.22
N VAL A 147 -9.76 4.59 14.18
CA VAL A 147 -10.81 4.68 13.16
C VAL A 147 -10.21 4.85 11.78
N ASN A 148 -9.14 5.65 11.65
CA ASN A 148 -8.42 5.81 10.39
C ASN A 148 -7.82 4.47 9.92
N TRP A 149 -7.21 3.70 10.81
CA TRP A 149 -6.65 2.40 10.48
C TRP A 149 -7.71 1.37 10.06
N TYR A 150 -8.84 1.30 10.75
CA TYR A 150 -9.97 0.48 10.30
C TYR A 150 -10.47 0.92 8.93
N LEU A 151 -10.59 2.22 8.69
CA LEU A 151 -11.04 2.77 7.42
C LEU A 151 -10.09 2.39 6.27
N MET A 152 -8.77 2.53 6.46
CA MET A 152 -7.77 2.13 5.46
C MET A 152 -7.72 0.60 5.25
N GLY A 153 -7.87 -0.18 6.32
CA GLY A 153 -7.96 -1.63 6.27
C GLY A 153 -9.19 -2.11 5.49
N ILE A 154 -10.35 -1.48 5.70
CA ILE A 154 -11.58 -1.80 4.96
C ILE A 154 -11.47 -1.35 3.50
N LEU A 155 -10.92 -0.15 3.23
CA LEU A 155 -10.76 0.35 1.86
C LEU A 155 -9.84 -0.56 1.03
N SER A 156 -8.78 -1.09 1.64
CA SER A 156 -7.89 -2.06 1.00
C SER A 156 -8.55 -3.42 0.78
N LEU A 157 -9.40 -3.89 1.70
CA LEU A 157 -10.24 -5.09 1.47
C LEU A 157 -11.23 -4.89 0.32
N ILE A 158 -11.91 -3.74 0.25
CA ILE A 158 -12.81 -3.41 -0.86
C ILE A 158 -12.03 -3.45 -2.19
N ALA A 159 -10.83 -2.86 -2.22
CA ALA A 159 -9.97 -2.93 -3.39
C ALA A 159 -9.57 -4.37 -3.75
N ALA A 160 -9.31 -5.24 -2.77
CA ALA A 160 -9.04 -6.65 -2.99
C ALA A 160 -10.26 -7.37 -3.60
N ILE A 161 -11.47 -7.09 -3.11
CA ILE A 161 -12.72 -7.65 -3.65
C ILE A 161 -12.94 -7.18 -5.10
N LEU A 162 -12.70 -5.90 -5.40
CA LEU A 162 -12.77 -5.38 -6.77
C LEU A 162 -11.74 -6.06 -7.68
N SER A 163 -10.54 -6.37 -7.16
CA SER A 163 -9.54 -7.14 -7.90
C SER A 163 -10.01 -8.57 -8.20
N ILE A 164 -10.71 -9.25 -7.27
CA ILE A 164 -11.34 -10.55 -7.52
C ILE A 164 -12.37 -10.46 -8.63
N TRP A 165 -13.22 -9.44 -8.60
CA TRP A 165 -14.24 -9.22 -9.63
C TRP A 165 -13.59 -9.00 -11.01
N LEU A 166 -12.51 -8.22 -11.06
CA LEU A 166 -11.70 -8.02 -12.26
C LEU A 166 -11.12 -9.35 -12.78
N ILE A 167 -10.57 -10.20 -11.91
CA ILE A 167 -10.05 -11.52 -12.31
C ILE A 167 -11.14 -12.38 -12.95
N LYS A 168 -12.37 -12.33 -12.43
CA LYS A 168 -13.50 -13.06 -13.02
C LYS A 168 -13.88 -12.50 -14.38
N SER A 169 -14.01 -11.18 -14.50
CA SER A 169 -14.35 -10.52 -15.76
C SER A 169 -13.31 -10.70 -16.87
N LEU A 170 -12.04 -10.95 -16.54
CA LEU A 170 -10.98 -11.20 -17.52
C LEU A 170 -10.96 -12.65 -18.03
N LYS A 171 -11.67 -13.57 -17.36
CA LYS A 171 -11.81 -14.98 -17.78
C LYS A 171 -13.04 -15.22 -18.64
N THR A 172 -14.03 -14.34 -18.56
CA THR A 172 -15.24 -14.33 -19.39
C THR A 172 -14.94 -13.64 -20.72
#